data_AF-A0AAJ0HMT7-F1
#
_entry.id   AF-A0AAJ0HMT7-F1
#
_cell.length_a   1.000
_cell.length_b   1.000
_cell.length_c   1.000
_cell.angle_alpha   90.00
_cell.angle_beta   90.00
_cell.angle_gamma   90.00
#
_symmetry.space_group_name_H-M   'P 1'
#
loop_
_entity.id
_entity.type
_entity.pdbx_description
1 polymer ?
#
loop_
_entity_poly.entity_id
_entity_poly.type
_entity_poly.pdbx_seq_one_letter_code
_entity_poly.pdbx_strand_id
1 'polypeptide(L)'
;LDDSRDQLTRAVAGSRSIDVHIDNPAEELNYLGDPSKPNEQWYGYPTCWTVGDPSAIADKTFKIGQQFMIAPSTTFNDETCAQKSVPPRLSMRAHSAPIDGKFGKDYKNLYVSLRGSWSRQPATGYKVIQIPFTQLASGAYDPAAPADSTFTKGYSDILWTQNERGCSSSTCLRPTDIT
;
A
#
# COMPACT_ATOMS: atom_id res chain seq x y z
N LEU A 1 8.17 0.67 4.27
CA LEU A 1 7.40 1.14 3.10
C LEU A 1 7.69 0.17 1.99
N ASP A 2 6.69 -0.19 1.19
CA ASP A 2 6.85 -1.01 -0.01
C ASP A 2 6.29 -0.27 -1.22
N ASP A 3 7.00 -0.36 -2.34
CA ASP A 3 6.59 0.15 -3.66
C ASP A 3 6.21 -1.07 -4.51
N SER A 4 4.90 -1.26 -4.65
CA SER A 4 4.31 -2.50 -5.11
C SER A 4 4.30 -2.61 -6.63
N ARG A 5 3.73 -3.70 -7.14
CA ARG A 5 3.79 -4.03 -8.57
C ARG A 5 2.99 -3.07 -9.46
N ASP A 6 3.63 -2.53 -10.49
CA ASP A 6 3.01 -1.53 -11.39
C ASP A 6 2.08 -2.06 -12.50
N GLN A 7 2.21 -3.34 -12.85
CA GLN A 7 1.40 -3.98 -13.88
C GLN A 7 0.85 -5.29 -13.36
N LEU A 8 -0.48 -5.41 -13.33
CA LEU A 8 -1.16 -6.47 -12.60
C LEU A 8 -2.43 -6.94 -13.31
N THR A 9 -2.52 -8.24 -13.59
CA THR A 9 -3.70 -8.86 -14.19
C THR A 9 -4.15 -10.06 -13.35
N ARG A 10 -5.36 -10.03 -12.77
CA ARG A 10 -5.93 -11.14 -11.99
C ARG A 10 -6.42 -12.24 -12.93
N ALA A 11 -5.91 -13.46 -12.79
CA ALA A 11 -6.48 -14.63 -13.45
C ALA A 11 -7.80 -15.01 -12.79
N VAL A 12 -8.82 -15.27 -13.59
CA VAL A 12 -10.16 -15.71 -13.15
C VAL A 12 -10.57 -16.99 -13.90
N ALA A 13 -11.68 -17.61 -13.49
CA ALA A 13 -12.16 -18.85 -14.09
C ALA A 13 -12.32 -18.76 -15.62
N GLY A 14 -12.05 -19.87 -16.31
CA GLY A 14 -12.20 -19.99 -17.76
C GLY A 14 -11.05 -19.37 -18.58
N SER A 15 -9.81 -19.40 -18.04
CA SER A 15 -8.60 -18.88 -18.72
C SER A 15 -8.66 -17.39 -19.08
N ARG A 16 -9.51 -16.63 -18.40
CA ARG A 16 -9.62 -15.18 -18.56
C ARG A 16 -8.69 -14.48 -17.57
N SER A 17 -8.14 -13.35 -17.99
CA SER A 17 -7.44 -12.44 -17.10
C SER A 17 -8.09 -11.07 -17.15
N ILE A 18 -8.15 -10.40 -16.00
CA ILE A 18 -8.72 -9.06 -15.85
C ILE A 18 -7.59 -8.14 -15.41
N ASP A 19 -7.39 -7.06 -16.15
CA ASP A 19 -6.50 -5.99 -15.71
C ASP A 19 -7.09 -5.30 -14.48
N VAL A 20 -6.32 -5.30 -13.39
CA VAL A 20 -6.70 -4.71 -12.11
C VAL A 20 -5.71 -3.65 -11.65
N HIS A 21 -4.72 -3.30 -12.50
CA HIS A 21 -3.56 -2.52 -12.06
C HIS A 21 -3.94 -1.12 -11.56
N ILE A 22 -4.86 -0.42 -12.21
CA ILE A 22 -5.12 1.02 -11.97
C ILE A 22 -5.26 1.39 -10.48
N ASP A 23 -5.90 0.54 -9.69
CA ASP A 23 -6.09 0.75 -8.24
C ASP A 23 -5.62 -0.46 -7.40
N ASN A 24 -4.85 -1.39 -7.98
CA ASN A 24 -4.21 -2.51 -7.27
C ASN A 24 -2.82 -2.86 -7.84
N PRO A 25 -1.88 -3.34 -7.03
CA PRO A 25 -1.97 -3.49 -5.58
C PRO A 25 -1.76 -2.16 -4.86
N ALA A 26 -2.25 -2.08 -3.62
CA ALA A 26 -1.95 -0.96 -2.74
C ALA A 26 -0.47 -0.97 -2.35
N GLU A 27 0.10 0.22 -2.13
CA GLU A 27 1.42 0.36 -1.50
C GLU A 27 1.29 0.08 0.01
N GLU A 28 2.40 -0.28 0.65
CA GLU A 28 2.31 -0.88 1.99
C GLU A 28 3.11 -0.12 3.05
N LEU A 29 2.50 0.01 4.23
CA LEU A 29 3.21 0.27 5.48
C LEU A 29 3.24 -1.02 6.31
N ASN A 30 4.38 -1.71 6.26
CA ASN A 30 4.64 -2.93 7.01
C ASN A 30 5.30 -2.62 8.37
N TYR A 31 4.85 -3.31 9.42
CA TYR A 31 5.53 -3.29 10.73
C TYR A 31 6.50 -4.48 10.80
N LEU A 32 7.79 -4.17 10.95
CA LEU A 32 8.87 -5.15 10.92
C LEU A 32 9.28 -5.65 12.32
N GLY A 33 8.63 -5.17 13.38
CA GLY A 33 8.93 -5.59 14.74
C GLY A 33 10.10 -4.85 15.38
N ASP A 34 10.62 -5.47 16.45
CA ASP A 34 11.74 -4.98 17.24
C ASP A 34 13.06 -5.16 16.47
N PRO A 35 13.79 -4.08 16.14
CA PRO A 35 15.02 -4.17 15.34
C PRO A 35 16.17 -4.90 16.07
N SER A 36 16.05 -5.16 17.37
CA SER A 36 17.02 -5.99 18.11
C SER A 36 16.84 -7.50 17.86
N LYS A 37 15.78 -7.91 17.16
CA LYS A 37 15.46 -9.31 16.86
C LYS A 37 15.36 -9.53 15.36
N PRO A 38 15.84 -10.67 14.83
CA PRO A 38 15.59 -11.04 13.46
C PRO A 38 14.09 -11.11 13.16
N ASN A 39 13.69 -10.55 12.03
CA ASN A 39 12.34 -10.70 11.50
C ASN A 39 12.34 -11.71 10.37
N GLU A 40 11.85 -12.92 10.65
CA GLU A 40 11.71 -14.01 9.68
C GLU A 40 10.30 -14.08 9.07
N GLN A 41 9.46 -13.07 9.31
CA GLN A 41 8.12 -12.99 8.75
C GLN A 41 8.17 -12.72 7.24
N TRP A 42 7.18 -13.26 6.54
CA TRP A 42 7.01 -13.06 5.11
C TRP A 42 5.83 -12.13 4.83
N TYR A 43 6.05 -11.06 4.05
CA TYR A 43 5.05 -10.03 3.78
C TYR A 43 4.35 -10.21 2.42
N GLY A 44 4.59 -11.33 1.72
CA GLY A 44 3.79 -11.73 0.56
C GLY A 44 4.51 -11.71 -0.79
N TYR A 45 5.51 -10.83 -1.00
CA TYR A 45 6.28 -10.82 -2.24
C TYR A 45 7.02 -12.17 -2.47
N PRO A 46 7.05 -12.74 -3.69
CA PRO A 46 6.55 -12.19 -4.96
C PRO A 46 5.15 -12.64 -5.38
N THR A 47 4.39 -13.31 -4.50
CA THR A 47 3.18 -14.05 -4.89
C THR A 47 1.89 -13.42 -4.39
N CYS A 48 1.92 -12.84 -3.20
CA CYS A 48 0.79 -12.22 -2.52
C CYS A 48 0.96 -10.71 -2.53
N TRP A 49 -0.10 -10.01 -2.95
CA TRP A 49 -0.12 -8.56 -3.12
C TRP A 49 -1.27 -7.98 -2.32
N THR A 50 -1.17 -6.73 -1.91
CA THR A 50 -2.22 -6.10 -1.09
C THR A 50 -3.34 -5.49 -1.94
N VAL A 51 -4.58 -5.75 -1.55
CA VAL A 51 -5.78 -5.18 -2.16
C VAL A 51 -5.88 -3.68 -1.84
N GLY A 52 -5.89 -2.85 -2.89
CA GLY A 52 -6.15 -1.41 -2.84
C GLY A 52 -7.60 -1.04 -3.22
N ASP A 53 -8.15 -1.67 -4.26
CA ASP A 53 -9.56 -1.56 -4.64
C ASP A 53 -10.18 -2.96 -4.78
N PRO A 54 -10.96 -3.41 -3.77
CA PRO A 54 -11.64 -4.70 -3.83
C PRO A 54 -12.61 -4.85 -5.00
N SER A 55 -13.18 -3.74 -5.50
CA SER A 55 -14.24 -3.80 -6.53
C SER A 55 -13.70 -4.21 -7.92
N ALA A 56 -12.40 -4.02 -8.16
CA ALA A 56 -11.73 -4.47 -9.37
C ALA A 56 -11.50 -5.99 -9.41
N ILE A 57 -11.57 -6.67 -8.26
CA ILE A 57 -11.32 -8.11 -8.12
C ILE A 57 -12.67 -8.83 -8.05
N ALA A 58 -13.22 -9.18 -9.21
CA ALA A 58 -14.62 -9.62 -9.33
C ALA A 58 -14.91 -11.05 -8.86
N ASP A 59 -13.89 -11.90 -8.71
CA ASP A 59 -14.05 -13.33 -8.43
C ASP A 59 -14.13 -13.66 -6.93
N LYS A 60 -13.82 -12.70 -6.05
CA LYS A 60 -13.90 -12.85 -4.60
C LYS A 60 -14.07 -11.50 -3.90
N THR A 61 -14.85 -11.50 -2.83
CA THR A 61 -14.99 -10.30 -1.99
C THR A 61 -13.76 -10.12 -1.11
N PHE A 62 -13.11 -8.96 -1.25
CA PHE A 62 -12.00 -8.54 -0.41
C PHE A 62 -12.32 -7.28 0.38
N LYS A 63 -11.45 -6.98 1.34
CA LYS A 63 -11.30 -5.67 1.96
C LYS A 63 -9.94 -5.08 1.58
N ILE A 64 -9.83 -3.76 1.63
CA ILE A 64 -8.54 -3.07 1.55
C ILE A 64 -7.58 -3.65 2.60
N GLY A 65 -6.30 -3.78 2.26
CA GLY A 65 -5.28 -4.28 3.17
C GLY A 65 -5.22 -5.81 3.28
N GLN A 66 -6.21 -6.54 2.76
CA GLN A 66 -6.07 -8.00 2.61
C GLN A 66 -5.10 -8.32 1.47
N GLN A 67 -4.50 -9.51 1.52
CA GLN A 67 -3.59 -9.96 0.47
C GLN A 67 -4.24 -11.01 -0.44
N PHE A 68 -3.91 -10.95 -1.73
CA PHE A 68 -4.45 -11.81 -2.78
C PHE A 68 -3.35 -12.26 -3.74
N MET A 69 -3.60 -13.35 -4.47
CA MET A 69 -2.67 -13.88 -5.47
C MET A 69 -3.03 -13.38 -6.89
N ILE A 70 -2.08 -13.22 -7.79
CA ILE A 70 -2.40 -12.85 -9.18
C ILE A 70 -3.06 -14.00 -9.94
N ALA A 71 -2.51 -15.21 -9.78
CA ALA A 71 -2.91 -16.41 -10.49
C ALA A 71 -3.12 -17.57 -9.51
N PRO A 72 -4.27 -17.62 -8.81
CA PRO A 72 -4.60 -18.71 -7.89
C PRO A 72 -4.53 -20.08 -8.56
N SER A 73 -3.99 -21.03 -7.81
CA SER A 73 -3.96 -22.45 -8.12
C SER A 73 -4.62 -23.24 -6.99
N THR A 74 -4.75 -24.56 -7.14
CA THR A 74 -5.26 -25.42 -6.08
C THR A 74 -4.32 -25.54 -4.88
N THR A 75 -3.02 -25.28 -5.06
CA THR A 75 -1.99 -25.44 -4.02
C THR A 75 -1.51 -24.12 -3.41
N PHE A 76 -1.74 -23.00 -4.10
CA PHE A 76 -1.40 -21.66 -3.63
C PHE A 76 -2.42 -20.69 -4.19
N ASN A 77 -3.09 -19.95 -3.32
CA ASN A 77 -4.23 -19.08 -3.63
C ASN A 77 -4.38 -17.97 -2.58
N ASP A 78 -5.49 -17.24 -2.63
CA ASP A 78 -5.77 -16.13 -1.72
C ASP A 78 -5.86 -16.58 -0.25
N GLU A 79 -6.40 -17.77 0.03
CA GLU A 79 -6.41 -18.35 1.38
C GLU A 79 -4.99 -18.65 1.87
N THR A 80 -4.12 -19.11 0.98
CA THR A 80 -2.71 -19.37 1.30
C THR A 80 -1.99 -18.06 1.64
N CYS A 81 -2.24 -16.99 0.88
CA CYS A 81 -1.75 -15.65 1.22
C CYS A 81 -2.24 -15.24 2.61
N ALA A 82 -3.55 -15.26 2.85
CA ALA A 82 -4.13 -14.87 4.13
C ALA A 82 -3.59 -15.65 5.35
N GLN A 83 -3.13 -16.89 5.14
CA GLN A 83 -2.58 -17.74 6.21
C GLN A 83 -1.08 -17.58 6.41
N LYS A 84 -0.31 -17.34 5.35
CA LYS A 84 1.15 -17.41 5.38
C LYS A 84 1.84 -16.07 5.37
N SER A 85 1.24 -15.04 4.79
CA SER A 85 1.85 -13.71 4.73
C SER A 85 1.29 -12.79 5.81
N VAL A 86 2.14 -11.87 6.27
CA VAL A 86 1.76 -10.79 7.18
C VAL A 86 1.23 -9.63 6.35
N PRO A 87 -0.05 -9.22 6.53
CA PRO A 87 -0.62 -8.09 5.81
C PRO A 87 -0.07 -6.76 6.35
N PRO A 88 -0.15 -5.68 5.57
CA PRO A 88 0.30 -4.37 6.01
C PRO A 88 -0.52 -3.80 7.16
N ARG A 89 0.08 -2.90 7.94
CA ARG A 89 -0.61 -2.12 8.98
C ARG A 89 -1.47 -1.02 8.39
N LEU A 90 -1.07 -0.49 7.23
CA LEU A 90 -1.82 0.50 6.46
C LEU A 90 -1.55 0.32 4.97
N SER A 91 -2.58 0.50 4.15
CA SER A 91 -2.47 0.55 2.69
C SER A 91 -2.47 1.99 2.19
N MET A 92 -1.59 2.31 1.25
CA MET A 92 -1.60 3.57 0.50
C MET A 92 -2.03 3.33 -0.95
N ARG A 93 -2.42 4.40 -1.65
CA ARG A 93 -2.97 4.28 -2.99
C ARG A 93 -1.94 3.68 -3.94
N ALA A 94 -2.37 2.71 -4.75
CA ALA A 94 -1.57 2.05 -5.77
C ALA A 94 -0.79 3.05 -6.64
N HIS A 95 0.46 2.72 -6.95
CA HIS A 95 1.39 3.49 -7.77
C HIS A 95 1.80 4.84 -7.20
N SER A 96 1.53 5.12 -5.92
CA SER A 96 1.94 6.41 -5.32
C SER A 96 3.43 6.47 -5.01
N ALA A 97 4.14 5.33 -5.05
CA ALA A 97 5.59 5.20 -4.92
C ALA A 97 6.14 5.86 -3.63
N PRO A 98 5.87 5.29 -2.45
CA PRO A 98 6.38 5.79 -1.18
C PRO A 98 7.91 5.60 -1.09
N ILE A 99 8.67 6.67 -0.85
CA ILE A 99 10.14 6.61 -0.85
C ILE A 99 10.73 6.69 0.55
N ASP A 100 10.24 7.60 1.38
CA ASP A 100 10.76 7.84 2.73
C ASP A 100 9.61 8.08 3.71
N GLY A 101 9.87 7.75 4.97
CA GLY A 101 8.95 7.92 6.08
C GLY A 101 9.68 8.43 7.33
N LYS A 102 9.22 9.54 7.93
CA LYS A 102 9.76 10.05 9.20
C LYS A 102 8.67 10.36 10.20
N PHE A 103 8.87 9.92 11.44
CA PHE A 103 7.99 10.32 12.53
C PHE A 103 8.21 11.78 12.90
N GLY A 104 7.13 12.49 13.20
CA GLY A 104 7.20 13.76 13.89
C GLY A 104 7.84 13.62 15.28
N LYS A 105 8.32 14.74 15.83
CA LYS A 105 9.04 14.76 17.13
C LYS A 105 8.22 14.22 18.30
N ASP A 106 6.90 14.27 18.21
CA ASP A 106 5.97 13.75 19.22
C ASP A 106 5.48 12.33 18.94
N TYR A 107 5.97 11.69 17.86
CA TYR A 107 5.63 10.34 17.40
C TYR A 107 4.14 10.11 17.12
N LYS A 108 3.34 11.17 17.04
CA LYS A 108 1.89 11.07 16.76
C LYS A 108 1.57 10.92 15.28
N ASN A 109 2.54 11.20 14.42
CA ASN A 109 2.36 11.17 12.98
C ASN A 109 3.61 10.64 12.29
N LEU A 110 3.41 9.82 11.26
CA LEU A 110 4.40 9.44 10.28
C LEU A 110 4.14 10.25 9.00
N TYR A 111 5.15 10.98 8.54
CA TYR A 111 5.10 11.69 7.27
C TYR A 111 5.76 10.85 6.20
N VAL A 112 5.11 10.68 5.05
CA VAL A 112 5.58 9.81 3.96
C VAL A 112 5.64 10.60 2.65
N SER A 113 6.78 10.50 1.96
CA SER A 113 6.97 11.06 0.62
C SER A 113 6.44 10.10 -0.43
N LEU A 114 5.47 10.56 -1.24
CA LEU A 114 4.91 9.82 -2.37
C LEU A 114 5.45 10.41 -3.66
N ARG A 115 6.41 9.72 -4.28
CA ARG A 115 7.17 10.21 -5.45
C ARG A 115 6.34 10.33 -6.72
N GLY A 116 5.24 9.61 -6.78
CA GLY A 116 4.25 9.69 -7.84
C GLY A 116 4.40 8.67 -8.95
N SER A 117 3.24 8.27 -9.47
CA SER A 117 3.03 7.17 -10.41
C SER A 117 3.65 7.40 -11.77
N TRP A 118 4.14 6.34 -12.38
CA TRP A 118 4.44 6.28 -13.81
C TRP A 118 3.49 5.34 -14.57
N SER A 119 2.98 4.28 -13.93
CA SER A 119 2.12 3.25 -14.53
C SER A 119 0.65 3.35 -14.10
N ARG A 120 0.09 4.56 -14.10
CA ARG A 120 -1.31 4.81 -13.71
C ARG A 120 -1.90 6.01 -14.46
N GLN A 121 -3.13 5.88 -14.96
CA GLN A 121 -3.90 7.00 -15.52
C GLN A 121 -5.31 7.08 -14.91
N PRO A 122 -5.70 8.22 -14.29
CA PRO A 122 -4.90 9.43 -14.06
C PRO A 122 -3.72 9.19 -13.11
N ALA A 123 -2.72 10.07 -13.14
CA ALA A 123 -1.58 9.98 -12.22
C ALA A 123 -2.00 10.15 -10.74
N THR A 124 -1.20 9.61 -9.83
CA THR A 124 -1.35 9.80 -8.37
C THR A 124 0.00 9.89 -7.64
N GLY A 125 -0.01 10.29 -6.38
CA GLY A 125 1.18 10.57 -5.56
C GLY A 125 1.60 12.03 -5.73
N TYR A 126 2.88 12.30 -6.02
CA TYR A 126 3.42 13.66 -6.20
C TYR A 126 3.13 14.58 -5.00
N LYS A 127 3.26 14.02 -3.79
CA LYS A 127 2.84 14.66 -2.55
C LYS A 127 3.56 14.11 -1.33
N VAL A 128 3.43 14.81 -0.21
CA VAL A 128 3.74 14.27 1.12
C VAL A 128 2.43 14.09 1.87
N ILE A 129 2.28 12.92 2.47
CA ILE A 129 1.12 12.57 3.31
C ILE A 129 1.53 12.50 4.78
N GLN A 130 0.53 12.61 5.65
CA GLN A 130 0.62 12.39 7.07
C GLN A 130 -0.29 11.23 7.46
N ILE A 131 0.29 10.22 8.11
CA ILE A 131 -0.40 9.07 8.70
C ILE A 131 -0.46 9.28 10.21
N PRO A 132 -1.64 9.43 10.82
CA PRO A 132 -1.78 9.50 12.27
C PRO A 132 -1.40 8.17 12.93
N PHE A 133 -0.67 8.24 14.04
CA PHE A 133 -0.23 7.12 14.86
C PHE A 133 -0.71 7.27 16.30
N THR A 134 -0.89 6.15 16.96
CA THR A 134 -1.23 6.07 18.38
C THR A 134 -0.31 5.11 19.10
N GLN A 135 -0.09 5.35 20.39
CA GLN A 135 0.61 4.40 21.25
C GLN A 135 -0.40 3.39 21.81
N LEU A 136 -0.10 2.11 21.62
CA LEU A 136 -0.87 1.00 22.17
C LEU A 136 -0.58 0.82 23.66
N ALA A 137 -1.44 0.09 24.37
CA ALA A 137 -1.23 -0.25 25.78
C ALA A 137 0.08 -1.02 26.04
N SER A 138 0.62 -1.70 25.01
CA SER A 138 1.92 -2.37 25.06
C SER A 138 3.12 -1.42 24.98
N GLY A 139 2.89 -0.13 24.74
CA GLY A 139 3.94 0.87 24.49
C GLY A 139 4.39 0.95 23.03
N ALA A 140 3.98 0.01 22.17
CA ALA A 140 4.24 0.04 20.72
C ALA A 140 3.41 1.13 20.02
N TYR A 141 3.84 1.55 18.83
CA TYR A 141 3.13 2.52 18.00
C TYR A 141 2.49 1.83 16.79
N ASP A 142 1.31 2.29 16.42
CA ASP A 142 0.53 1.73 15.30
C ASP A 142 -0.26 2.84 14.61
N PRO A 143 -0.57 2.75 13.30
CA PRO A 143 -1.47 3.69 12.67
C PRO A 143 -2.79 3.75 13.43
N ALA A 144 -3.31 4.96 13.64
CA ALA A 144 -4.57 5.15 14.36
C ALA A 144 -5.75 4.58 13.58
N ALA A 145 -5.64 4.52 12.25
CA ALA A 145 -6.64 3.93 11.38
C ALA A 145 -6.50 2.39 11.34
N PRO A 146 -7.61 1.64 11.28
CA PRO A 146 -7.58 0.20 11.03
C PRO A 146 -6.90 -0.16 9.71
N ALA A 147 -6.33 -1.37 9.63
CA ALA A 147 -5.66 -1.86 8.41
C ALA A 147 -6.60 -1.99 7.20
N ASP A 148 -7.90 -2.18 7.42
CA ASP A 148 -8.93 -2.23 6.36
C ASP A 148 -9.60 -0.87 6.08
N SER A 149 -9.00 0.22 6.55
CA SER A 149 -9.53 1.57 6.33
C SER A 149 -9.36 2.03 4.88
N THR A 150 -10.27 2.91 4.44
CA THR A 150 -10.10 3.64 3.18
C THR A 150 -8.93 4.60 3.27
N PHE A 151 -8.27 4.88 2.14
CA PHE A 151 -7.11 5.79 2.09
C PHE A 151 -7.34 7.14 2.77
N THR A 152 -8.52 7.76 2.56
CA THR A 152 -8.90 9.05 3.17
C THR A 152 -9.10 9.01 4.68
N LYS A 153 -9.22 7.81 5.27
CA LYS A 153 -9.25 7.61 6.72
C LYS A 153 -7.88 7.22 7.28
N GLY A 154 -7.01 6.66 6.43
CA GLY A 154 -5.66 6.23 6.80
C GLY A 154 -4.66 7.37 6.87
N TYR A 155 -4.77 8.35 5.97
CA TYR A 155 -3.84 9.47 5.86
C TYR A 155 -4.46 10.72 5.22
N SER A 156 -3.78 11.85 5.36
CA SER A 156 -4.12 13.12 4.75
C SER A 156 -2.93 13.75 4.02
N ASP A 157 -3.19 14.48 2.95
CA ASP A 157 -2.17 15.23 2.22
C ASP A 157 -1.71 16.44 3.04
N ILE A 158 -0.40 16.71 3.08
CA ILE A 158 0.18 17.89 3.75
C ILE A 158 0.99 18.80 2.80
N LEU A 159 1.50 18.25 1.71
CA LEU A 159 2.13 18.97 0.62
C LEU A 159 1.72 18.30 -0.69
N TRP A 160 1.03 19.01 -1.58
CA TRP A 160 0.49 18.41 -2.80
C TRP A 160 0.57 19.37 -3.99
N THR A 161 0.45 18.81 -5.20
CA THR A 161 0.32 19.60 -6.44
C THR A 161 -1.15 19.88 -6.74
N GLN A 162 -1.48 21.08 -7.24
CA GLN A 162 -2.87 21.50 -7.53
C GLN A 162 -3.60 20.55 -8.51
N ASN A 163 -2.89 20.03 -9.51
CA ASN A 163 -3.44 19.06 -10.47
C ASN A 163 -2.59 17.78 -10.50
N GLU A 164 -2.73 16.96 -9.46
CA GLU A 164 -2.08 15.64 -9.37
C GLU A 164 -2.37 14.74 -10.58
N ARG A 165 -3.61 14.78 -11.09
CA ARG A 165 -4.06 13.89 -12.19
C ARG A 165 -3.31 14.14 -13.51
N GLY A 166 -2.78 15.35 -13.70
CA GLY A 166 -1.97 15.74 -14.85
C GLY A 166 -0.46 15.69 -14.61
N CYS A 167 -0.02 15.16 -13.47
CA CYS A 167 1.40 15.08 -13.15
C CYS A 167 2.14 14.04 -13.99
N SER A 168 3.41 14.34 -14.23
CA SER A 168 4.38 13.47 -14.89
C SER A 168 5.72 13.56 -14.17
N SER A 169 6.71 12.81 -14.67
CA SER A 169 8.06 12.82 -14.12
C SER A 169 8.76 14.18 -14.13
N SER A 170 8.30 15.14 -14.94
CA SER A 170 8.95 16.44 -15.16
C SER A 170 8.07 17.66 -14.88
N THR A 171 6.79 17.48 -14.53
CA THR A 171 5.82 18.59 -14.42
C THR A 171 5.35 18.89 -12.99
N CYS A 172 5.67 18.03 -12.02
CA CYS A 172 5.25 18.17 -10.63
C CYS A 172 6.38 17.88 -9.65
N LEU A 173 6.19 18.30 -8.40
CA LEU A 173 7.05 17.90 -7.29
C LEU A 173 7.10 16.37 -7.20
N ARG A 174 8.30 15.81 -7.06
CA ARG A 174 8.52 14.37 -6.83
C ARG A 174 9.31 14.16 -5.54
N PRO A 175 8.64 14.16 -4.38
CA PRO A 175 9.30 14.05 -3.09
C PRO A 175 10.14 12.76 -3.01
N THR A 176 11.32 12.86 -2.41
CA THR A 176 12.17 11.70 -2.10
C THR A 176 12.32 11.59 -0.59
N ASP A 177 13.03 12.52 0.04
CA ASP A 177 13.47 12.42 1.42
C ASP A 177 12.73 13.39 2.33
N ILE A 178 12.56 12.97 3.59
CA ILE A 178 12.04 13.77 4.70
C ILE A 178 13.07 13.71 5.84
N THR A 179 13.29 14.83 6.52
CA THR A 179 14.23 14.94 7.65
C THR A 179 13.64 15.71 8.82
#